data_AF-A0A3R6JSR3-F1
#
_entry.id   AF-A0A3R6JSR3-F1
#
_cell.length_a   1.000
_cell.length_b   1.000
_cell.length_c   1.000
_cell.angle_alpha   90.00
_cell.angle_beta   90.00
_cell.angle_gamma   90.00
#
_symmetry.space_group_name_H-M   'P 1'
#
loop_
_entity.id
_entity.type
_entity.pdbx_description
1 polymer ?
#
loop_
_entity_poly.entity_id
_entity_poly.type
_entity_poly.pdbx_seq_one_letter_code
_entity_poly.pdbx_strand_id
1 'polypeptide(L)'
;MRKSLRKISAAIAGCALAMALTVGAVPNAANAAVKPQCTKDGEKAGKAKFNPDGTYHAYFGLQQQNTWIFRDQWFSPTLGVKGTDLAGNDYASILQSKDGKVLKKDGTVTDAEITGNGTYTIGVTGLNGCIDTDLDANPISMIYASTDIPISAIKDGTVKISDVKMSIDGREAFSGEPYTNEDTELVKLYQFDCTNTYKKDQFENPSILCPSDSIQITFTISGFTNDNPNAVAATPTPAADSSASSSTSSTSSTESNGGTNTTAVAVVVVVAVVVVAGVIVFVKKKKN
;
A
#
# COMPACT_ATOMS: atom_id res chain seq x y z
N MET A 1 44.27 4.16 22.89
CA MET A 1 42.90 4.61 22.55
C MET A 1 42.60 4.25 21.11
N ARG A 2 41.83 3.18 20.86
CA ARG A 2 41.32 2.84 19.52
C ARG A 2 39.81 3.04 19.56
N LYS A 3 39.32 4.07 18.86
CA LYS A 3 37.88 4.29 18.66
C LYS A 3 37.36 3.18 17.75
N SER A 4 36.63 2.21 18.30
CA SER A 4 35.87 1.27 17.47
C SER A 4 34.66 2.02 16.91
N LEU A 5 34.66 2.29 15.61
CA LEU A 5 33.47 2.69 14.88
C LEU A 5 32.44 1.55 14.97
N ARG A 6 31.35 1.79 15.70
CA ARG A 6 30.14 0.97 15.62
C ARG A 6 29.55 1.20 14.23
N LYS A 7 29.68 0.22 13.34
CA LYS A 7 28.96 0.19 12.07
C LYS A 7 27.50 -0.12 12.40
N ILE A 8 26.62 0.84 12.20
CA ILE A 8 25.17 0.64 12.22
C ILE A 8 24.84 -0.06 10.89
N SER A 9 24.56 -1.35 10.94
CA SER A 9 23.98 -2.07 9.82
C SER A 9 22.52 -1.64 9.71
N ALA A 10 22.21 -0.76 8.75
CA ALA A 10 20.84 -0.54 8.32
C ALA A 10 20.37 -1.81 7.60
N ALA A 11 19.46 -2.56 8.23
CA ALA A 11 18.71 -3.59 7.55
C ALA A 11 17.82 -2.88 6.51
N ILE A 12 18.13 -3.03 5.23
CA ILE A 12 17.27 -2.60 4.13
C ILE A 12 16.04 -3.50 4.18
N ALA A 13 14.96 -3.01 4.77
CA ALA A 13 13.62 -3.54 4.60
C ALA A 13 13.08 -2.97 3.28
N GLY A 14 13.44 -3.62 2.17
CA GLY A 14 13.00 -3.27 0.83
C GLY A 14 13.03 -4.51 -0.06
N CYS A 15 11.86 -5.15 -0.15
CA CYS A 15 11.43 -6.16 -1.14
C CYS A 15 12.51 -7.08 -1.74
N ALA A 16 12.80 -8.18 -1.05
CA ALA A 16 13.24 -9.42 -1.68
C ALA A 16 12.68 -10.59 -0.87
N LEU A 17 11.36 -10.80 -0.97
CA LEU A 17 10.69 -11.92 -0.30
C LEU A 17 10.37 -13.02 -1.32
N ALA A 18 11.42 -13.59 -1.90
CA ALA A 18 11.36 -14.88 -2.59
C ALA A 18 12.04 -15.94 -1.70
N MET A 19 11.25 -16.74 -0.98
CA MET A 19 11.75 -18.02 -0.44
C MET A 19 11.62 -19.10 -1.52
N ALA A 20 12.75 -19.54 -2.11
CA ALA A 20 13.26 -20.92 -1.98
C ALA A 20 14.40 -21.26 -2.99
N LEU A 21 15.59 -21.54 -2.44
CA LEU A 21 16.56 -22.60 -2.79
C LEU A 21 17.12 -22.72 -4.23
N THR A 22 18.35 -22.24 -4.43
CA THR A 22 19.45 -23.08 -4.95
C THR A 22 20.79 -22.63 -4.37
N VAL A 23 21.39 -23.49 -3.54
CA VAL A 23 22.81 -23.40 -3.16
C VAL A 23 23.61 -23.80 -4.39
N GLY A 24 24.21 -22.84 -5.08
CA GLY A 24 24.97 -23.10 -6.29
C GLY A 24 25.95 -21.98 -6.62
N ALA A 25 27.21 -22.18 -6.21
CA ALA A 25 28.40 -21.40 -6.55
C ALA A 25 28.43 -19.94 -6.06
N VAL A 26 29.15 -19.72 -4.96
CA VAL A 26 29.66 -18.42 -4.53
C VAL A 26 30.91 -18.09 -5.37
N PRO A 27 30.95 -16.97 -6.13
CA PRO A 27 32.21 -16.32 -6.41
C PRO A 27 32.50 -15.30 -5.31
N ASN A 28 33.61 -15.55 -4.65
CA ASN A 28 34.30 -14.68 -3.71
C ASN A 28 34.42 -13.24 -4.25
N ALA A 29 33.83 -12.24 -3.59
CA ALA A 29 34.16 -10.83 -3.82
C ALA A 29 33.80 -9.97 -2.60
N ALA A 30 34.84 -9.46 -1.93
CA ALA A 30 34.75 -8.28 -1.10
C ALA A 30 34.12 -7.12 -1.90
N ASN A 31 33.21 -6.37 -1.28
CA ASN A 31 32.60 -5.15 -1.83
C ASN A 31 31.76 -5.31 -3.11
N ALA A 32 30.85 -6.28 -3.19
CA ALA A 32 29.63 -6.04 -3.94
C ALA A 32 28.70 -5.18 -3.07
N ALA A 33 28.61 -3.88 -3.36
CA ALA A 33 27.42 -3.13 -2.96
C ALA A 33 26.22 -3.97 -3.40
N VAL A 34 25.34 -4.34 -2.48
CA VAL A 34 24.13 -5.12 -2.79
C VAL A 34 23.38 -4.29 -3.82
N LYS A 35 23.51 -4.65 -5.11
CA LYS A 35 22.74 -3.99 -6.16
C LYS A 35 21.28 -4.28 -5.83
N PRO A 36 20.42 -3.25 -5.76
CA PRO A 36 19.00 -3.48 -5.63
C PRO A 36 18.56 -4.38 -6.77
N GLN A 37 17.79 -5.39 -6.43
CA GLN A 37 17.24 -6.29 -7.42
C GLN A 37 16.10 -5.55 -8.12
N CYS A 38 16.23 -5.28 -9.42
CA CYS A 38 15.20 -4.65 -10.24
C CYS A 38 15.19 -5.26 -11.64
N THR A 39 14.07 -5.12 -12.35
CA THR A 39 13.96 -5.56 -13.74
C THR A 39 14.84 -4.72 -14.66
N LYS A 40 15.17 -5.25 -15.84
CA LYS A 40 15.90 -4.50 -16.89
C LYS A 40 15.15 -3.23 -17.31
N ASP A 41 13.82 -3.28 -17.31
CA ASP A 41 12.97 -2.13 -17.64
C ASP A 41 13.03 -1.07 -16.53
N GLY A 42 12.99 -1.49 -15.26
CA GLY A 42 13.22 -0.61 -14.11
C GLY A 42 14.59 0.08 -14.16
N GLU A 43 15.65 -0.69 -14.43
CA GLU A 43 16.99 -0.11 -14.61
C GLU A 43 17.06 0.89 -15.76
N LYS A 44 16.37 0.62 -16.87
CA LYS A 44 16.35 1.49 -18.04
C LYS A 44 15.59 2.79 -17.72
N ALA A 45 14.42 2.68 -17.09
CA ALA A 45 13.60 3.82 -16.69
C ALA A 45 14.35 4.72 -15.68
N GLY A 46 14.95 4.15 -14.63
CA GLY A 46 15.70 4.94 -13.64
C GLY A 46 16.98 5.60 -14.17
N LYS A 47 17.53 5.13 -15.29
CA LYS A 47 18.68 5.77 -15.98
C LYS A 47 18.24 6.81 -17.02
N ALA A 48 16.98 6.80 -17.43
CA ALA A 48 16.47 7.73 -18.42
C ALA A 48 16.41 9.14 -17.82
N LYS A 49 16.57 10.15 -18.69
CA LYS A 49 16.19 11.51 -18.32
C LYS A 49 14.68 11.63 -18.44
N PHE A 50 14.08 12.42 -17.56
CA PHE A 50 12.68 12.77 -17.70
C PHE A 50 12.44 13.50 -19.02
N ASN A 51 11.50 12.97 -19.80
CA ASN A 51 10.90 13.57 -20.98
C ASN A 51 9.52 14.14 -20.61
N PRO A 52 9.29 15.46 -20.69
CA PRO A 52 8.00 16.09 -20.35
C PRO A 52 6.87 15.79 -21.36
N ASP A 53 7.19 15.22 -22.53
CA ASP A 53 6.24 14.73 -23.53
C ASP A 53 6.11 13.20 -23.51
N GLY A 54 6.71 12.53 -22.52
CA GLY A 54 6.69 11.08 -22.39
C GLY A 54 5.43 10.54 -21.70
N THR A 55 5.21 9.24 -21.84
CA THR A 55 4.22 8.48 -21.07
C THR A 55 4.90 7.80 -19.89
N TYR A 56 4.33 8.00 -18.71
CA TYR A 56 4.74 7.37 -17.45
C TYR A 56 3.55 6.67 -16.81
N HIS A 57 3.78 6.00 -15.70
CA HIS A 57 2.77 5.25 -14.98
C HIS A 57 2.94 5.40 -13.48
N ALA A 58 1.81 5.32 -12.78
CA ALA A 58 1.77 5.10 -11.34
C ALA A 58 1.03 3.78 -11.07
N TYR A 59 1.71 2.90 -10.34
CA TYR A 59 1.23 1.57 -10.00
C TYR A 59 0.89 1.52 -8.52
N PHE A 60 -0.34 1.09 -8.20
CA PHE A 60 -0.78 0.93 -6.81
C PHE A 60 -0.02 -0.21 -6.11
N GLY A 61 0.48 0.05 -4.91
CA GLY A 61 1.19 -0.94 -4.10
C GLY A 61 0.53 -1.16 -2.75
N LEU A 62 0.54 -2.41 -2.29
CA LEU A 62 -0.03 -2.83 -1.02
C LEU A 62 0.82 -3.93 -0.39
N GLN A 63 0.97 -3.93 0.93
CA GLN A 63 1.51 -5.06 1.66
C GLN A 63 0.81 -5.20 3.02
N GLN A 64 0.36 -6.42 3.33
CA GLN A 64 -0.07 -6.81 4.67
C GLN A 64 0.94 -7.78 5.28
N GLN A 65 1.39 -7.48 6.50
CA GLN A 65 2.34 -8.32 7.22
C GLN A 65 1.69 -9.63 7.66
N ASN A 66 2.52 -10.67 7.79
CA ASN A 66 2.19 -12.02 8.31
C ASN A 66 1.19 -12.84 7.47
N THR A 67 0.31 -12.21 6.69
CA THR A 67 -0.66 -12.85 5.80
C THR A 67 -0.12 -13.05 4.39
N TRP A 68 0.98 -12.36 4.06
CA TRP A 68 1.64 -12.40 2.76
C TRP A 68 0.73 -11.96 1.62
N ILE A 69 -0.21 -11.06 1.90
CA ILE A 69 -1.04 -10.40 0.88
C ILE A 69 -0.30 -9.14 0.40
N PHE A 70 -0.14 -8.99 -0.90
CA PHE A 70 0.66 -7.92 -1.47
C PHE A 70 0.30 -7.58 -2.91
N ARG A 71 0.82 -6.43 -3.34
CA ARG A 71 1.14 -6.09 -4.71
C ARG A 71 2.47 -5.31 -4.69
N ASP A 72 3.48 -5.89 -5.33
CA ASP A 72 4.86 -5.40 -5.31
C ASP A 72 5.06 -4.21 -6.27
N GLN A 73 6.23 -3.56 -6.17
CA GLN A 73 6.65 -2.53 -7.11
C GLN A 73 6.68 -3.07 -8.54
N TRP A 74 6.36 -2.22 -9.52
CA TRP A 74 6.30 -2.62 -10.93
C TRP A 74 7.62 -3.18 -11.47
N PHE A 75 8.74 -2.71 -10.91
CA PHE A 75 10.09 -3.11 -11.28
C PHE A 75 10.62 -4.28 -10.43
N SER A 76 9.82 -4.89 -9.57
CA SER A 76 10.21 -6.10 -8.82
C SER A 76 10.56 -7.22 -9.81
N PRO A 77 11.75 -7.84 -9.71
CA PRO A 77 12.21 -8.85 -10.67
C PRO A 77 11.42 -10.16 -10.59
N THR A 78 10.77 -10.43 -9.46
CA THR A 78 9.99 -11.64 -9.23
C THR A 78 8.49 -11.38 -9.37
N LEU A 79 7.98 -10.28 -8.80
CA LEU A 79 6.55 -10.05 -8.63
C LEU A 79 6.05 -8.73 -9.24
N GLY A 80 6.90 -8.03 -9.99
CA GLY A 80 6.54 -6.82 -10.74
C GLY A 80 5.87 -7.13 -12.09
N VAL A 81 5.63 -6.10 -12.90
CA VAL A 81 4.98 -6.21 -14.22
C VAL A 81 5.66 -7.23 -15.14
N LYS A 82 6.99 -7.33 -15.06
CA LYS A 82 7.82 -8.29 -15.80
C LYS A 82 8.45 -9.35 -14.89
N GLY A 83 7.83 -9.59 -13.74
CA GLY A 83 8.32 -10.53 -12.74
C GLY A 83 8.27 -11.98 -13.21
N THR A 84 9.25 -12.79 -12.80
CA THR A 84 9.31 -14.21 -13.17
C THR A 84 8.39 -15.13 -12.36
N ASP A 85 7.92 -14.65 -11.21
CA ASP A 85 7.29 -15.47 -10.17
C ASP A 85 5.80 -15.16 -9.99
N LEU A 86 5.18 -14.44 -10.94
CA LEU A 86 3.73 -14.20 -10.94
C LEU A 86 2.90 -15.49 -11.07
N ALA A 87 3.53 -16.64 -11.37
CA ALA A 87 2.90 -17.96 -11.43
C ALA A 87 1.67 -18.04 -12.35
N GLY A 88 1.71 -17.33 -13.48
CA GLY A 88 0.60 -17.25 -14.45
C GLY A 88 -0.52 -16.26 -14.07
N ASN A 89 -0.40 -15.59 -12.92
CA ASN A 89 -1.25 -14.46 -12.57
C ASN A 89 -0.79 -13.19 -13.30
N ASP A 90 -1.66 -12.19 -13.30
CA ASP A 90 -1.37 -10.85 -13.80
C ASP A 90 -0.96 -9.91 -12.65
N TYR A 91 0.00 -9.02 -12.93
CA TYR A 91 0.43 -7.96 -12.02
C TYR A 91 -0.71 -7.00 -11.63
N ALA A 92 -1.74 -6.85 -12.48
CA ALA A 92 -2.97 -6.09 -12.14
C ALA A 92 -3.88 -6.81 -11.12
N SER A 93 -3.31 -7.63 -10.23
CA SER A 93 -4.02 -8.38 -9.20
C SER A 93 -3.44 -8.10 -7.82
N ILE A 94 -4.27 -8.20 -6.79
CA ILE A 94 -3.77 -8.44 -5.43
C ILE A 94 -3.40 -9.91 -5.32
N LEU A 95 -2.24 -10.19 -4.73
CA LEU A 95 -1.66 -11.52 -4.66
C LEU A 95 -1.48 -11.95 -3.20
N GLN A 96 -1.42 -13.26 -2.98
CA GLN A 96 -1.04 -13.84 -1.70
C GLN A 96 0.02 -14.94 -1.91
N SER A 97 1.12 -14.88 -1.17
CA SER A 97 2.07 -15.99 -1.10
C SER A 97 1.65 -16.95 0.01
N LYS A 98 1.30 -18.18 -0.35
CA LYS A 98 0.85 -19.19 0.62
C LYS A 98 1.21 -20.58 0.12
N ASP A 99 1.73 -21.42 1.02
CA ASP A 99 2.07 -22.83 0.73
C ASP A 99 3.00 -22.99 -0.49
N GLY A 100 3.95 -22.07 -0.67
CA GLY A 100 4.89 -22.05 -1.80
C GLY A 100 4.26 -21.67 -3.14
N LYS A 101 3.04 -21.10 -3.14
CA LYS A 101 2.33 -20.65 -4.34
C LYS A 101 2.00 -19.17 -4.24
N VAL A 102 1.87 -18.54 -5.40
CA VAL A 102 1.33 -17.18 -5.54
C VAL A 102 -0.11 -17.31 -6.04
N LEU A 103 -1.05 -16.86 -5.22
CA LEU A 103 -2.48 -16.94 -5.47
C LEU A 103 -3.04 -15.56 -5.77
N LYS A 104 -3.88 -15.44 -6.79
CA LYS A 104 -4.68 -14.24 -7.01
C LYS A 104 -5.78 -14.13 -5.95
N LYS A 105 -5.97 -12.92 -5.44
CA LYS A 105 -7.05 -12.50 -4.54
C LYS A 105 -8.08 -11.67 -5.30
N ASP A 106 -9.26 -11.50 -4.71
CA ASP A 106 -10.26 -10.58 -5.23
C ASP A 106 -9.73 -9.14 -5.16
N GLY A 107 -10.34 -8.28 -5.98
CA GLY A 107 -9.90 -6.91 -6.16
C GLY A 107 -9.68 -6.59 -7.62
N THR A 108 -10.18 -5.43 -8.03
CA THR A 108 -9.88 -4.82 -9.32
C THR A 108 -8.92 -3.68 -9.08
N VAL A 109 -7.69 -3.84 -9.57
CA VAL A 109 -6.66 -2.82 -9.44
C VAL A 109 -6.83 -1.77 -10.53
N THR A 110 -6.68 -0.51 -10.14
CA THR A 110 -6.62 0.64 -11.04
C THR A 110 -5.25 1.28 -10.91
N ASP A 111 -4.47 1.23 -11.99
CA ASP A 111 -3.25 2.01 -12.16
C ASP A 111 -3.52 3.23 -13.04
N ALA A 112 -2.57 4.16 -13.10
CA ALA A 112 -2.68 5.35 -13.93
C ALA A 112 -1.60 5.39 -15.00
N GLU A 113 -2.00 5.67 -16.24
CA GLU A 113 -1.12 6.17 -17.30
C GLU A 113 -1.06 7.70 -17.20
N ILE A 114 0.16 8.24 -17.12
CA ILE A 114 0.45 9.66 -16.94
C ILE A 114 1.01 10.19 -18.26
N THR A 115 0.21 10.99 -18.95
CA THR A 115 0.57 11.61 -20.24
C THR A 115 0.63 13.14 -20.17
N GLY A 116 0.46 13.71 -18.98
CA GLY A 116 0.42 15.16 -18.77
C GLY A 116 0.19 15.55 -17.32
N ASN A 117 0.16 16.86 -17.04
CA ASN A 117 -0.19 17.37 -15.72
C ASN A 117 -1.65 17.02 -15.38
N GLY A 118 -1.96 16.90 -14.09
CA GLY A 118 -3.32 16.69 -13.62
C GLY A 118 -3.39 15.86 -12.35
N THR A 119 -4.60 15.51 -11.96
CA THR A 119 -4.87 14.70 -10.77
C THR A 119 -5.21 13.26 -11.18
N TYR A 120 -4.48 12.31 -10.61
CA TYR A 120 -4.59 10.90 -10.92
C TYR A 120 -5.04 10.13 -9.68
N THR A 121 -5.83 9.08 -9.91
CA THR A 121 -6.26 8.15 -8.86
C THR A 121 -5.83 6.73 -9.22
N ILE A 122 -5.15 6.07 -8.29
CA ILE A 122 -4.78 4.65 -8.36
C ILE A 122 -5.35 3.93 -7.15
N GLY A 123 -5.47 2.61 -7.19
CA GLY A 123 -6.01 1.87 -6.05
C GLY A 123 -6.49 0.48 -6.37
N VAL A 124 -7.37 -0.01 -5.51
CA VAL A 124 -8.08 -1.28 -5.66
C VAL A 124 -9.50 -1.13 -5.14
N THR A 125 -10.47 -1.74 -5.83
CA THR A 125 -11.88 -1.88 -5.39
C THR A 125 -12.31 -3.34 -5.41
N GLY A 126 -13.40 -3.68 -4.74
CA GLY A 126 -13.88 -5.07 -4.70
C GLY A 126 -12.93 -6.00 -3.95
N LEU A 127 -12.27 -5.50 -2.90
CA LEU A 127 -11.41 -6.32 -2.04
C LEU A 127 -12.18 -7.44 -1.36
N ASN A 128 -13.49 -7.30 -1.11
CA ASN A 128 -14.37 -8.37 -0.62
C ASN A 128 -13.80 -9.14 0.59
N GLY A 129 -13.18 -8.44 1.54
CA GLY A 129 -12.54 -9.07 2.72
C GLY A 129 -11.26 -9.84 2.41
N CYS A 130 -10.57 -9.54 1.30
CA CYS A 130 -9.29 -10.15 0.97
C CYS A 130 -8.19 -9.84 1.97
N ILE A 131 -8.28 -8.68 2.62
CA ILE A 131 -7.35 -8.23 3.66
C ILE A 131 -7.77 -8.85 4.99
N ASP A 132 -6.81 -9.40 5.72
CA ASP A 132 -7.08 -9.96 7.05
C ASP A 132 -7.52 -8.86 8.01
N THR A 133 -8.59 -9.13 8.77
CA THR A 133 -9.24 -8.12 9.60
C THR A 133 -8.54 -7.85 10.93
N ASP A 134 -7.68 -8.76 11.39
CA ASP A 134 -6.89 -8.57 12.60
C ASP A 134 -5.65 -7.72 12.29
N LEU A 135 -5.85 -6.41 12.17
CA LEU A 135 -4.75 -5.48 11.84
C LEU A 135 -3.72 -5.32 12.95
N ASP A 136 -4.03 -5.73 14.19
CA ASP A 136 -3.05 -5.72 15.27
C ASP A 136 -2.05 -6.87 15.08
N ALA A 137 -2.52 -8.05 14.68
CA ALA A 137 -1.67 -9.19 14.34
C ALA A 137 -1.07 -9.08 12.93
N ASN A 138 -1.82 -8.55 11.98
CA ASN A 138 -1.53 -8.53 10.54
C ASN A 138 -1.65 -7.11 9.97
N PRO A 139 -0.81 -6.16 10.42
CA PRO A 139 -0.94 -4.77 10.01
C PRO A 139 -0.71 -4.62 8.50
N ILE A 140 -1.44 -3.70 7.87
CA ILE A 140 -1.10 -3.20 6.54
C ILE A 140 0.18 -2.38 6.71
N SER A 141 1.29 -2.91 6.20
CA SER A 141 2.60 -2.31 6.40
C SER A 141 2.95 -1.26 5.37
N MET A 142 2.43 -1.40 4.15
CA MET A 142 2.70 -0.46 3.07
C MET A 142 1.48 -0.22 2.21
N ILE A 143 1.23 1.05 1.90
CA ILE A 143 0.31 1.50 0.85
C ILE A 143 1.04 2.62 0.10
N TYR A 144 1.25 2.45 -1.20
CA TYR A 144 2.18 3.30 -1.95
C TYR A 144 1.82 3.42 -3.44
N ALA A 145 2.45 4.39 -4.09
CA ALA A 145 2.46 4.55 -5.53
C ALA A 145 3.88 4.36 -6.06
N SER A 146 4.10 3.29 -6.84
CA SER A 146 5.37 3.02 -7.52
C SER A 146 5.32 3.62 -8.92
N THR A 147 6.32 4.41 -9.33
CA THR A 147 6.31 5.06 -10.64
C THR A 147 7.50 4.67 -11.51
N ASP A 148 7.39 4.84 -12.82
CA ASP A 148 8.50 4.77 -13.76
C ASP A 148 9.15 6.14 -14.02
N ILE A 149 8.81 7.16 -13.21
CA ILE A 149 9.41 8.50 -13.25
C ILE A 149 10.81 8.46 -12.62
N PRO A 150 11.85 8.99 -13.28
CA PRO A 150 13.18 9.10 -12.69
C PRO A 150 13.18 10.01 -11.46
N ILE A 151 13.69 9.53 -10.33
CA ILE A 151 13.70 10.29 -9.07
C ILE A 151 14.50 11.59 -9.15
N SER A 152 15.45 11.71 -10.08
CA SER A 152 16.19 12.94 -10.30
C SER A 152 15.29 14.12 -10.66
N ALA A 153 14.23 13.87 -11.46
CA ALA A 153 13.29 14.92 -11.88
C ALA A 153 12.41 15.42 -10.73
N ILE A 154 12.20 14.59 -9.71
CA ILE A 154 11.53 15.01 -8.47
C ILE A 154 12.49 15.85 -7.62
N LYS A 155 13.73 15.37 -7.44
CA LYS A 155 14.74 16.02 -6.59
C LYS A 155 15.17 17.39 -7.11
N ASP A 156 15.23 17.57 -8.43
CA ASP A 156 15.55 18.87 -9.03
C ASP A 156 14.32 19.79 -9.21
N GLY A 157 13.12 19.30 -8.87
CA GLY A 157 11.86 20.04 -8.93
C GLY A 157 11.27 20.18 -10.33
N THR A 158 11.81 19.49 -11.33
CA THR A 158 11.23 19.42 -12.69
C THR A 158 9.83 18.83 -12.67
N VAL A 159 9.65 17.74 -11.93
CA VAL A 159 8.36 17.10 -11.67
C VAL A 159 7.99 17.31 -10.21
N LYS A 160 6.73 17.66 -9.94
CA LYS A 160 6.21 17.81 -8.59
C LYS A 160 4.98 16.93 -8.40
N ILE A 161 4.93 16.28 -7.25
CA ILE A 161 3.76 15.56 -6.76
C ILE A 161 3.20 16.34 -5.60
N SER A 162 1.90 16.62 -5.62
CA SER A 162 1.20 17.38 -4.61
C SER A 162 -0.18 16.79 -4.32
N ASP A 163 -0.86 17.33 -3.32
CA ASP A 163 -2.26 17.01 -3.00
C ASP A 163 -2.50 15.51 -2.80
N VAL A 164 -1.51 14.82 -2.22
CA VAL A 164 -1.59 13.38 -2.00
C VAL A 164 -2.60 13.08 -0.91
N LYS A 165 -3.58 12.27 -1.26
CA LYS A 165 -4.64 11.79 -0.38
C LYS A 165 -4.80 10.29 -0.55
N MET A 166 -5.11 9.61 0.53
CA MET A 166 -5.54 8.23 0.50
C MET A 166 -6.90 8.10 1.15
N SER A 167 -7.79 7.33 0.54
CA SER A 167 -9.06 6.94 1.11
C SER A 167 -9.13 5.42 1.27
N ILE A 168 -9.84 4.99 2.31
CA ILE A 168 -10.20 3.60 2.55
C ILE A 168 -11.72 3.55 2.67
N ASP A 169 -12.34 2.71 1.86
CA ASP A 169 -13.80 2.59 1.76
C ASP A 169 -14.52 3.95 1.64
N GLY A 170 -13.96 4.83 0.82
CA GLY A 170 -14.47 6.19 0.58
C GLY A 170 -14.25 7.20 1.70
N ARG A 171 -13.60 6.82 2.82
CA ARG A 171 -13.25 7.71 3.93
C ARG A 171 -11.80 8.13 3.82
N GLU A 172 -11.52 9.42 4.01
CA GLU A 172 -10.14 9.92 4.04
C GLU A 172 -9.36 9.24 5.18
N ALA A 173 -8.23 8.63 4.84
CA ALA A 173 -7.33 7.92 5.76
C ALA A 173 -5.97 8.63 5.86
N PHE A 174 -5.57 9.38 4.84
CA PHE A 174 -4.35 10.18 4.82
C PHE A 174 -4.53 11.38 3.90
N SER A 175 -3.95 12.52 4.28
CA SER A 175 -3.80 13.70 3.43
C SER A 175 -2.55 14.46 3.85
N GLY A 176 -1.65 14.76 2.92
CA GLY A 176 -0.43 15.52 3.20
C GLY A 176 0.77 15.05 2.39
N GLU A 177 1.96 15.36 2.88
CA GLU A 177 3.22 14.97 2.25
C GLU A 177 3.49 13.48 2.50
N PRO A 178 3.55 12.63 1.45
CA PRO A 178 3.83 11.21 1.62
C PRO A 178 5.32 10.99 1.91
N TYR A 179 5.66 9.82 2.44
CA TYR A 179 7.05 9.43 2.56
C TYR A 179 7.66 9.12 1.20
N THR A 180 8.74 9.80 0.81
CA THR A 180 9.51 9.42 -0.39
C THR A 180 10.37 8.20 -0.05
N ASN A 181 10.17 7.10 -0.78
CA ASN A 181 10.84 5.84 -0.45
C ASN A 181 12.31 5.85 -0.89
N GLU A 182 13.22 6.10 0.07
CA GLU A 182 14.66 6.19 -0.18
C GLU A 182 15.27 4.88 -0.72
N ASP A 183 14.66 3.72 -0.45
CA ASP A 183 15.19 2.44 -0.94
C ASP A 183 15.09 2.35 -2.48
N THR A 184 14.14 3.09 -3.08
CA THR A 184 13.98 3.19 -4.53
C THR A 184 14.99 4.14 -5.20
N GLU A 185 15.72 4.95 -4.42
CA GLU A 185 16.80 5.78 -4.95
C GLU A 185 17.92 4.95 -5.57
N LEU A 186 18.14 3.75 -5.03
CA LEU A 186 19.19 2.87 -5.52
C LEU A 186 18.88 2.35 -6.94
N VAL A 187 17.60 2.30 -7.33
CA VAL A 187 17.14 2.02 -8.70
C VAL A 187 16.77 3.29 -9.47
N LYS A 188 16.90 4.47 -8.85
CA LYS A 188 16.67 5.80 -9.41
C LYS A 188 15.25 6.05 -9.90
N LEU A 189 14.28 5.33 -9.36
CA LEU A 189 12.86 5.51 -9.65
C LEU A 189 12.20 6.20 -8.47
N TYR A 190 11.13 6.93 -8.75
CA TYR A 190 10.36 7.59 -7.71
C TYR A 190 9.22 6.69 -7.21
N GLN A 191 9.10 6.59 -5.90
CA GLN A 191 7.99 5.99 -5.19
C GLN A 191 7.68 6.85 -3.97
N PHE A 192 6.39 6.97 -3.67
CA PHE A 192 5.93 7.57 -2.43
C PHE A 192 4.94 6.66 -1.69
N ASP A 193 5.01 6.69 -0.38
CA ASP A 193 4.25 5.81 0.51
C ASP A 193 3.30 6.67 1.37
N CYS A 194 1.99 6.38 1.30
CA CYS A 194 0.99 6.93 2.23
C CYS A 194 0.99 6.15 3.56
N THR A 195 1.51 4.93 3.56
CA THR A 195 1.72 4.10 4.74
C THR A 195 3.02 3.33 4.55
N ASN A 196 3.91 3.38 5.53
CA ASN A 196 5.11 2.57 5.62
C ASN A 196 5.53 2.37 7.09
N THR A 197 5.13 1.25 7.68
CA THR A 197 5.40 0.95 9.10
C THR A 197 6.88 0.64 9.38
N TYR A 198 7.67 0.36 8.34
CA TYR A 198 9.12 0.15 8.45
C TYR A 198 9.89 1.46 8.60
N LYS A 199 9.28 2.60 8.28
CA LYS A 199 9.90 3.93 8.29
C LYS A 199 9.32 4.85 9.36
N LYS A 200 8.79 4.26 10.45
CA LYS A 200 8.15 4.97 11.59
C LYS A 200 8.97 6.11 12.21
N ASP A 201 10.31 6.08 12.08
CA ASP A 201 11.19 7.11 12.64
C ASP A 201 11.39 8.30 11.67
N GLN A 202 10.91 8.18 10.43
CA GLN A 202 11.04 9.18 9.35
C GLN A 202 9.67 9.68 8.86
N PHE A 203 8.61 8.93 9.13
CA PHE A 203 7.25 9.20 8.67
C PHE A 203 6.23 8.77 9.72
N GLU A 204 5.32 9.68 10.07
CA GLU A 204 4.17 9.38 10.91
C GLU A 204 3.12 8.64 10.08
N ASN A 205 2.87 7.38 10.44
CA ASN A 205 1.93 6.56 9.70
C ASN A 205 0.49 6.94 10.07
N PRO A 206 -0.43 7.02 9.08
CA PRO A 206 -1.84 7.20 9.37
C PRO A 206 -2.40 6.00 10.14
N SER A 207 -3.43 6.25 10.96
CA SER A 207 -4.24 5.18 11.54
C SER A 207 -5.11 4.56 10.46
N ILE A 208 -4.82 3.32 10.09
CA ILE A 208 -5.50 2.61 9.01
C ILE A 208 -6.67 1.79 9.55
N LEU A 209 -7.86 2.00 8.97
CA LEU A 209 -8.99 1.08 9.14
C LEU A 209 -8.80 -0.11 8.21
N CYS A 210 -9.26 -1.30 8.63
CA CYS A 210 -9.27 -2.46 7.75
C CYS A 210 -10.19 -2.18 6.55
N PRO A 211 -9.69 -2.22 5.31
CA PRO A 211 -10.50 -2.02 4.13
C PRO A 211 -11.48 -3.18 3.97
N SER A 212 -12.75 -2.85 3.83
CA SER A 212 -13.81 -3.81 3.50
C SER A 212 -13.96 -3.99 1.98
N ASP A 213 -13.75 -2.92 1.21
CA ASP A 213 -13.95 -2.90 -0.24
C ASP A 213 -12.79 -2.23 -1.00
N SER A 214 -12.33 -1.05 -0.59
CA SER A 214 -11.45 -0.25 -1.44
C SER A 214 -10.36 0.52 -0.70
N ILE A 215 -9.25 0.73 -1.42
CA ILE A 215 -8.17 1.65 -1.08
C ILE A 215 -7.89 2.47 -2.32
N GLN A 216 -7.85 3.80 -2.22
CA GLN A 216 -7.52 4.68 -3.33
C GLN A 216 -6.50 5.72 -2.90
N ILE A 217 -5.53 6.01 -3.77
CA ILE A 217 -4.56 7.09 -3.62
C ILE A 217 -4.82 8.07 -4.76
N THR A 218 -5.08 9.33 -4.40
CA THR A 218 -5.22 10.44 -5.34
C THR A 218 -4.05 11.39 -5.15
N PHE A 219 -3.46 11.87 -6.25
CA PHE A 219 -2.35 12.81 -6.23
C PHE A 219 -2.35 13.68 -7.49
N THR A 220 -1.82 14.88 -7.37
CA THR A 220 -1.61 15.80 -8.49
C THR A 220 -0.16 15.72 -8.95
N ILE A 221 0.06 15.68 -10.26
CA ILE A 221 1.39 15.75 -10.86
C ILE A 221 1.50 16.98 -11.77
N SER A 222 2.65 17.63 -11.71
CA SER A 222 3.02 18.72 -12.63
C SER A 222 4.47 18.57 -13.09
N GLY A 223 4.82 19.21 -14.21
CA GLY A 223 6.16 19.16 -14.82
C GLY A 223 6.16 18.67 -16.28
N PHE A 224 5.00 18.31 -16.82
CA PHE A 224 4.80 17.91 -18.20
C PHE A 224 4.50 19.13 -19.09
N THR A 225 4.77 19.00 -20.39
CA THR A 225 4.50 20.05 -21.38
C THR A 225 3.01 20.36 -21.49
N ASN A 226 2.17 19.33 -21.39
CA ASN A 226 0.73 19.41 -21.60
C ASN A 226 -0.04 18.99 -20.35
N ASP A 227 -1.24 19.53 -20.20
CA ASP A 227 -2.22 19.02 -19.24
C ASP A 227 -2.94 17.81 -19.84
N ASN A 228 -3.23 16.81 -19.01
CA ASN A 228 -4.10 15.70 -19.38
C ASN A 228 -5.54 16.06 -18.98
N PRO A 229 -6.45 16.35 -19.94
CA PRO A 229 -7.81 16.78 -19.63
C PRO A 229 -8.65 15.70 -18.92
N ASN A 230 -8.22 14.44 -19.00
CA ASN A 230 -8.88 13.31 -18.33
C ASN A 230 -8.31 13.04 -16.93
N ALA A 231 -7.15 13.63 -16.59
CA ALA A 231 -6.54 13.50 -15.27
C ALA A 231 -7.20 14.47 -14.29
N VAL A 232 -8.40 14.10 -13.85
CA VAL A 232 -9.17 14.80 -12.83
C VAL A 232 -9.45 13.87 -11.67
N ALA A 233 -9.60 14.43 -10.47
CA ALA A 233 -9.94 13.64 -9.28
C ALA A 233 -11.18 12.76 -9.55
N ALA A 234 -11.07 11.48 -9.24
CA ALA A 234 -12.21 10.57 -9.36
C ALA A 234 -13.36 11.07 -8.46
N THR A 235 -14.59 10.98 -8.98
CA THR A 235 -15.77 11.21 -8.14
C THR A 235 -15.87 10.05 -7.15
N PRO A 236 -15.93 10.31 -5.82
CA PRO A 236 -15.96 9.24 -4.84
C PRO A 236 -17.16 8.33 -5.08
N THR A 237 -16.92 7.03 -5.11
CA THR A 237 -18.00 6.04 -5.07
C THR A 237 -18.57 6.03 -3.65
N PRO A 238 -19.88 6.24 -3.44
CA PRO A 238 -20.47 6.19 -2.11
C PRO A 238 -20.19 4.84 -1.46
N ALA A 239 -19.74 4.84 -0.20
CA ALA A 239 -19.61 3.62 0.57
C ALA A 239 -20.98 2.90 0.63
N ALA A 240 -21.00 1.60 0.36
CA ALA A 240 -22.20 0.80 0.52
C ALA A 240 -22.61 0.84 2.01
N ASP A 241 -23.79 1.38 2.29
CA ASP A 241 -24.36 1.37 3.64
C ASP A 241 -24.62 -0.09 4.01
N SER A 242 -23.81 -0.62 4.93
CA SER A 242 -23.99 -1.94 5.52
C SER A 242 -25.16 -1.89 6.51
N SER A 243 -26.36 -1.60 6.02
CA SER A 243 -27.60 -1.67 6.79
C SER A 243 -28.76 -2.13 5.90
N ALA A 244 -28.63 -3.34 5.37
CA ALA A 244 -29.76 -4.08 4.82
C ALA A 244 -29.49 -5.59 4.89
N SER A 245 -29.51 -6.14 6.10
CA SER A 245 -29.81 -7.56 6.27
C SER A 245 -30.63 -7.77 7.53
N SER A 246 -31.95 -7.69 7.37
CA SER A 246 -32.88 -8.38 8.25
C SER A 246 -34.03 -8.98 7.42
N SER A 247 -33.89 -10.28 7.19
CA SER A 247 -34.93 -11.31 7.18
C SER A 247 -36.22 -11.04 6.38
N THR A 248 -36.28 -11.63 5.19
CA THR A 248 -37.54 -12.08 4.61
C THR A 248 -38.03 -13.33 5.35
N SER A 249 -39.05 -13.16 6.19
CA SER A 249 -39.98 -14.24 6.56
C SER A 249 -41.33 -13.65 6.97
N SER A 250 -42.25 -13.60 6.01
CA SER A 250 -43.70 -13.56 6.26
C SER A 250 -44.12 -14.98 6.73
N THR A 251 -45.10 -15.27 7.60
CA THR A 251 -46.42 -14.68 7.83
C THR A 251 -47.03 -15.36 9.07
N SER A 252 -47.72 -14.63 9.95
CA SER A 252 -49.02 -15.06 10.52
C SER A 252 -49.65 -13.96 11.41
N SER A 253 -50.72 -13.36 10.88
CA SER A 253 -51.99 -12.93 11.49
C SER A 253 -52.02 -12.38 12.93
N THR A 254 -52.51 -11.15 13.15
CA THR A 254 -53.94 -10.82 13.43
C THR A 254 -54.07 -9.33 13.81
N GLU A 255 -55.25 -8.79 13.54
CA GLU A 255 -55.72 -7.41 13.52
C GLU A 255 -55.63 -6.63 14.86
N SER A 256 -55.40 -5.30 14.77
CA SER A 256 -56.46 -4.26 14.84
C SER A 256 -56.05 -3.00 15.65
N ASN A 257 -56.30 -1.87 14.99
CA ASN A 257 -56.69 -0.56 15.51
C ASN A 257 -55.68 0.38 16.20
N GLY A 258 -55.33 1.46 15.47
CA GLY A 258 -55.58 2.85 15.89
C GLY A 258 -54.64 3.50 16.91
N GLY A 259 -53.97 4.59 16.49
CA GLY A 259 -53.50 5.62 17.41
C GLY A 259 -52.08 6.12 17.13
N THR A 260 -52.00 7.28 16.49
CA THR A 260 -50.83 8.15 16.40
C THR A 260 -50.11 8.29 17.74
N ASN A 261 -48.77 8.17 17.76
CA ASN A 261 -47.87 9.01 18.56
C ASN A 261 -46.42 8.86 18.08
N THR A 262 -45.82 10.00 17.75
CA THR A 262 -44.40 10.23 17.52
C THR A 262 -43.62 9.90 18.79
N THR A 263 -42.67 8.96 18.73
CA THR A 263 -41.77 8.69 19.87
C THR A 263 -40.34 8.65 19.39
N ALA A 264 -39.58 9.66 19.81
CA ALA A 264 -38.14 9.76 19.65
C ALA A 264 -37.44 8.53 20.26
N VAL A 265 -36.60 7.87 19.49
CA VAL A 265 -35.72 6.81 20.00
C VAL A 265 -34.48 7.49 20.58
N ALA A 266 -34.44 7.56 21.91
CA ALA A 266 -33.25 7.91 22.66
C ALA A 266 -32.21 6.79 22.52
N VAL A 267 -31.11 7.07 21.83
CA VAL A 267 -29.96 6.15 21.76
C VAL A 267 -29.15 6.32 23.05
N VAL A 268 -29.27 5.36 23.95
CA VAL A 268 -28.43 5.25 25.15
C VAL A 268 -27.10 4.63 24.73
N VAL A 269 -26.05 5.44 24.65
CA VAL A 269 -24.67 4.97 24.46
C VAL A 269 -24.11 4.54 25.81
N VAL A 270 -24.03 3.23 26.04
CA VAL A 270 -23.32 2.66 27.20
C VAL A 270 -21.85 2.54 26.82
N VAL A 271 -21.02 3.44 27.34
CA VAL A 271 -19.56 3.34 27.25
C VAL A 271 -19.07 2.36 28.32
N ALA A 272 -18.72 1.15 27.91
CA ALA A 272 -18.02 0.20 28.76
C ALA A 272 -16.51 0.52 28.75
N VAL A 273 -16.01 1.05 29.87
CA VAL A 273 -14.57 1.22 30.12
C VAL A 273 -14.00 -0.14 30.51
N VAL A 274 -13.18 -0.73 29.64
CA VAL A 274 -12.38 -1.93 29.97
C VAL A 274 -11.00 -1.48 30.41
N VAL A 275 -10.73 -1.68 31.70
CA VAL A 275 -9.41 -1.51 32.32
C VAL A 275 -8.55 -2.72 31.93
N VAL A 276 -7.48 -2.48 31.18
CA VAL A 276 -6.47 -3.52 30.89
C VAL A 276 -5.45 -3.53 32.03
N ALA A 277 -5.46 -4.61 32.82
CA ALA A 277 -4.47 -4.91 33.84
C ALA A 277 -3.63 -6.13 33.43
N GLY A 278 -2.31 -6.02 33.61
CA GLY A 278 -1.30 -7.09 33.51
C GLY A 278 -0.75 -7.29 32.09
N VAL A 279 0.54 -7.51 31.84
CA VAL A 279 1.45 -8.43 32.56
C VAL A 279 2.90 -7.99 32.39
N ILE A 280 3.63 -7.92 33.51
CA ILE A 280 5.10 -7.76 33.55
C ILE A 280 5.74 -9.13 33.27
N VAL A 281 6.47 -9.26 32.15
CA VAL A 281 7.33 -10.43 31.91
C VAL A 281 8.76 -10.10 32.32
N PHE A 282 9.19 -10.74 33.39
CA PHE A 282 10.52 -10.66 33.98
C PHE A 282 11.52 -11.46 33.13
N VAL A 283 12.40 -10.79 32.38
CA VAL A 283 13.51 -11.47 31.70
C VAL A 283 14.65 -11.70 32.70
N LYS A 284 14.81 -12.96 33.12
CA LYS A 284 15.98 -13.44 33.87
C LYS A 284 17.24 -13.26 33.02
N LYS A 285 18.08 -12.30 33.41
CA LYS A 285 19.43 -12.10 32.86
C LYS A 285 20.32 -13.28 33.27
N LYS A 286 20.79 -14.08 32.31
CA LYS A 286 21.92 -15.00 32.53
C LYS A 286 23.19 -14.17 32.50
N LYS A 287 23.91 -14.13 33.62
CA LYS A 287 25.22 -13.46 33.75
C LYS A 287 26.29 -14.28 33.03
N ASN A 288 27.19 -13.57 32.35
CA ASN A 288 28.55 -14.04 32.05
C ASN A 288 29.33 -14.25 33.35
#